data_AF-A0A7V5RQE2-F1
#
_entry.id   AF-A0A7V5RQE2-F1
#
_cell.length_a   1.000
_cell.length_b   1.000
_cell.length_c   1.000
_cell.angle_alpha   90.00
_cell.angle_beta   90.00
_cell.angle_gamma   90.00
#
_symmetry.space_group_name_H-M   'P 1'
#
loop_
_entity.id
_entity.type
_entity.pdbx_description
1 polymer ?
#
loop_
_entity_poly.entity_id
_entity_poly.type
_entity_poly.pdbx_seq_one_letter_code
_entity_poly.pdbx_strand_id
1 'polypeptide(L)'
;MLQNVSVKDADLEKARPDIKNYFLYEGQASFRDEIAEAKRMVFREIKDIERAKYPDKDEKELSDLVDTLTDMPDEPVKDRVVYTALYLIFQGNNMLDLANSYLRQALDTTLSYSLDSEYRRDVKPVVFGR
;
A
#
# COMPACT_ATOMS: atom_id res chain seq x y z
N MET A 1 5.53 5.15 -6.11
CA MET A 1 5.52 3.91 -5.28
C MET A 1 5.57 4.34 -3.81
N LEU A 2 4.91 3.63 -2.88
CA LEU A 2 4.88 3.97 -1.43
C LEU A 2 6.29 3.96 -0.78
N GLN A 3 7.08 5.01 -1.02
CA GLN A 3 8.49 5.12 -0.61
C GLN A 3 8.62 5.37 0.89
N ASN A 4 7.68 6.11 1.48
CA ASN A 4 7.69 6.46 2.90
C ASN A 4 7.13 5.34 3.80
N VAL A 5 6.49 4.33 3.22
CA VAL A 5 5.97 3.16 3.95
C VAL A 5 7.04 2.07 3.92
N SER A 6 7.72 1.83 5.05
CA SER A 6 8.80 0.84 5.14
C SER A 6 8.25 -0.51 5.60
N VAL A 7 8.33 -1.52 4.73
CA VAL A 7 7.93 -2.91 5.02
C VAL A 7 9.10 -3.82 4.71
N LYS A 8 9.42 -4.71 5.65
CA LYS A 8 10.51 -5.69 5.55
C LYS A 8 10.00 -7.08 5.91
N ASP A 9 10.78 -8.11 5.60
CA ASP A 9 10.50 -9.50 5.96
C ASP A 9 10.19 -9.68 7.45
N ALA A 10 10.88 -8.93 8.32
CA ALA A 10 10.62 -8.94 9.77
C ALA A 10 9.19 -8.50 10.15
N ASP A 11 8.55 -7.65 9.35
CA ASP A 11 7.15 -7.26 9.57
C ASP A 11 6.20 -8.40 9.15
N LEU A 12 6.54 -9.14 8.08
CA LEU A 12 5.81 -10.36 7.71
C LEU A 12 5.97 -11.43 8.78
N GLU A 13 7.17 -11.61 9.33
CA GLU A 13 7.44 -12.56 10.42
C GLU A 13 6.66 -12.25 11.70
N LYS A 14 6.45 -10.96 12.02
CA LYS A 14 5.60 -10.58 13.16
C LYS A 14 4.14 -11.01 12.95
N ALA A 15 3.61 -10.85 11.73
CA ALA A 15 2.25 -11.25 11.40
C ALA A 15 2.10 -12.77 11.19
N ARG A 16 3.16 -13.43 10.72
CA ARG A 16 3.21 -14.88 10.44
C ARG A 16 4.62 -15.42 10.75
N PRO A 17 4.88 -15.94 11.95
CA PRO A 17 6.23 -16.34 12.39
C PRO A 17 6.92 -17.42 11.54
N ASP A 18 6.15 -18.28 10.88
CA ASP A 18 6.63 -19.35 10.00
C ASP A 18 6.72 -18.92 8.53
N ILE A 19 6.59 -17.63 8.18
CA ILE A 19 6.49 -17.17 6.78
C ILE A 19 7.67 -17.60 5.90
N LYS A 20 8.88 -17.75 6.47
CA LYS A 20 10.08 -18.21 5.77
C LYS A 20 9.98 -19.63 5.23
N ASN A 21 9.02 -20.43 5.67
CA ASN A 21 8.78 -21.78 5.13
C ASN A 21 8.07 -21.75 3.77
N TYR A 22 7.64 -20.58 3.29
CA TYR A 22 6.80 -20.41 2.10
C TYR A 22 7.50 -19.60 0.99
N PHE A 23 8.83 -19.68 0.90
CA PHE A 23 9.54 -19.18 -0.26
C PHE A 23 9.00 -19.84 -1.54
N LEU A 24 8.72 -19.03 -2.57
CA LEU A 24 8.04 -19.44 -3.79
C LEU A 24 8.93 -20.24 -4.74
N TYR A 25 10.25 -20.07 -4.65
CA TYR A 25 11.21 -20.72 -5.52
C TYR A 25 12.53 -21.02 -4.81
N GLU A 26 13.23 -22.03 -5.31
CA GLU A 26 14.54 -22.43 -4.80
C GLU A 26 15.55 -21.28 -4.93
N GLY A 27 16.27 -20.97 -3.84
CA GLY A 27 17.23 -19.88 -3.80
C GLY A 27 16.64 -18.50 -3.46
N GLN A 28 15.32 -18.38 -3.25
CA GLN A 28 14.75 -17.15 -2.68
C GLN A 28 15.27 -16.95 -1.24
N ALA A 29 15.79 -15.76 -0.97
CA ALA A 29 16.33 -15.40 0.34
C ALA A 29 15.51 -14.34 1.08
N SER A 30 14.53 -13.73 0.41
CA SER A 30 13.68 -12.67 0.97
C SER A 30 12.38 -12.51 0.20
N PHE A 31 11.38 -11.89 0.84
CA PHE A 31 10.06 -11.59 0.24
C PHE A 31 9.99 -10.20 -0.42
N ARG A 32 11.12 -9.68 -0.91
CA ARG A 32 11.21 -8.32 -1.46
C ARG A 32 10.29 -8.10 -2.65
N ASP A 33 10.15 -9.10 -3.51
CA ASP A 33 9.35 -8.98 -4.73
C ASP A 33 7.86 -8.98 -4.40
N GLU A 34 7.43 -9.81 -3.47
CA GLU A 34 6.05 -9.87 -2.99
C GLU A 34 5.68 -8.60 -2.21
N ILE A 35 6.59 -8.08 -1.39
CA ILE A 35 6.42 -6.78 -0.72
C ILE A 35 6.33 -5.65 -1.76
N ALA A 36 7.19 -5.64 -2.78
CA ALA A 36 7.17 -4.62 -3.83
C ALA A 36 5.86 -4.66 -4.63
N GLU A 37 5.35 -5.84 -4.94
CA GLU A 37 4.07 -6.00 -5.64
C GLU A 37 2.90 -5.58 -4.75
N ALA A 38 2.88 -5.99 -3.47
CA ALA A 38 1.89 -5.53 -2.51
C ALA A 38 1.86 -3.99 -2.40
N LYS A 39 3.03 -3.35 -2.35
CA LYS A 39 3.11 -1.88 -2.38
C LYS A 39 2.52 -1.27 -3.65
N ARG A 40 2.71 -1.90 -4.83
CA ARG A 40 2.11 -1.42 -6.09
C ARG A 40 0.58 -1.54 -6.06
N MET A 41 0.05 -2.63 -5.52
CA MET A 41 -1.39 -2.84 -5.38
C MET A 41 -2.02 -1.79 -4.47
N VAL A 42 -1.46 -1.59 -3.27
CA VAL A 42 -1.95 -0.60 -2.30
C VAL A 42 -1.80 0.82 -2.85
N PHE A 43 -0.70 1.12 -3.54
CA PHE A 43 -0.53 2.41 -4.23
C PHE A 43 -1.66 2.68 -5.25
N ARG A 44 -2.04 1.67 -6.05
CA ARG A 44 -3.15 1.80 -7.01
C ARG A 44 -4.49 2.03 -6.30
N GLU A 45 -4.77 1.28 -5.22
CA GLU A 45 -5.98 1.46 -4.42
C GLU A 45 -6.09 2.88 -3.86
N ILE A 46 -5.02 3.39 -3.25
CA ILE A 46 -4.96 4.76 -2.74
C ILE A 46 -5.14 5.78 -3.86
N LYS A 47 -4.48 5.58 -5.00
CA LYS A 47 -4.62 6.47 -6.15
C LYS A 47 -6.05 6.51 -6.69
N ASP A 48 -6.74 5.36 -6.75
CA ASP A 48 -8.12 5.30 -7.21
C ASP A 48 -9.08 6.00 -6.21
N ILE A 49 -8.81 5.90 -4.91
CA ILE A 49 -9.51 6.67 -3.87
C ILE A 49 -9.29 8.18 -4.06
N GLU A 50 -8.05 8.60 -4.29
CA GLU A 50 -7.73 10.02 -4.48
C GLU A 50 -8.26 10.57 -5.82
N ARG A 51 -8.31 9.76 -6.89
CA ARG A 51 -8.93 10.14 -8.17
C ARG A 51 -10.40 10.50 -8.00
N ALA A 52 -11.12 9.79 -7.14
CA ALA A 52 -12.52 10.09 -6.84
C ALA A 52 -12.69 11.43 -6.08
N LYS A 53 -11.67 11.85 -5.31
CA LYS A 53 -11.66 13.13 -4.58
C LYS A 53 -11.16 14.30 -5.43
N TYR A 54 -10.28 14.02 -6.38
CA TYR A 54 -9.62 15.01 -7.25
C TYR A 54 -9.79 14.63 -8.73
N PRO A 55 -11.00 14.72 -9.29
CA PRO A 55 -11.28 14.30 -10.67
C PRO A 55 -10.55 15.16 -11.72
N ASP A 56 -10.11 16.36 -11.34
CA ASP A 56 -9.40 17.29 -12.23
C ASP A 56 -7.89 17.03 -12.32
N LYS A 57 -7.34 16.17 -11.45
CA LYS A 57 -5.91 15.82 -11.48
C LYS A 57 -5.64 14.75 -12.52
N ASP A 58 -4.55 14.93 -13.27
CA ASP A 58 -4.09 13.91 -14.20
C ASP A 58 -3.40 12.74 -13.49
N GLU A 59 -3.09 11.69 -14.26
CA GLU A 59 -2.49 10.47 -13.75
C GLU A 59 -1.12 10.69 -13.07
N LYS A 60 -0.35 11.66 -13.57
CA LYS A 60 0.97 11.97 -13.04
C LYS A 60 0.83 12.78 -11.74
N GLU A 61 -0.03 13.79 -11.72
CA GLU A 61 -0.29 14.59 -10.52
C GLU A 61 -0.83 13.75 -9.36
N LEU A 62 -1.70 12.78 -9.64
CA LEU A 62 -2.16 11.81 -8.63
C LEU A 62 -1.03 10.92 -8.14
N SER A 63 -0.16 10.46 -9.04
CA SER A 63 0.97 9.62 -8.67
C SER A 63 1.98 10.37 -7.78
N ASP A 64 2.31 11.62 -8.16
CA ASP A 64 3.18 12.50 -7.39
C ASP A 64 2.56 12.81 -6.01
N LEU A 65 1.24 13.02 -5.95
CA LEU A 65 0.53 13.23 -4.69
C LEU A 65 0.62 12.01 -3.77
N VAL A 66 0.32 10.81 -4.28
CA VAL A 66 0.39 9.56 -3.48
C VAL A 66 1.83 9.23 -3.08
N ASP A 67 2.84 9.68 -3.83
CA ASP A 67 4.24 9.51 -3.43
C ASP A 67 4.64 10.37 -2.22
N THR A 68 3.90 11.44 -1.92
CA THR A 68 4.07 12.22 -0.67
C THR A 68 3.35 11.60 0.53
N LEU A 69 2.74 10.42 0.36
CA LEU A 69 2.00 9.74 1.41
C LEU A 69 2.87 9.53 2.65
N THR A 70 2.31 9.91 3.79
CA THR A 70 2.84 9.62 5.12
C THR A 70 1.83 8.74 5.84
N ASP A 71 2.31 7.60 6.34
CA ASP A 71 1.47 6.69 7.13
C ASP A 71 1.07 7.37 8.45
N MET A 72 -0.19 7.19 8.86
CA MET A 72 -0.67 7.76 10.13
C MET A 72 -0.15 6.94 11.32
N PRO A 73 -0.19 7.49 12.56
CA PRO A 73 0.05 6.70 13.76
C PRO A 73 -0.80 5.42 13.74
N ASP A 74 -0.24 4.32 14.25
CA ASP A 74 -0.79 2.95 14.20
C ASP A 74 -0.71 2.22 12.84
N GLU A 75 0.18 2.68 11.93
CA GLU A 75 0.70 1.96 10.73
C GLU A 75 -0.34 1.24 9.81
N PRO A 76 -1.54 1.78 9.53
CA PRO A 76 -2.55 1.03 8.77
C PRO A 76 -2.22 0.82 7.30
N VAL A 77 -1.48 1.72 6.64
CA VAL A 77 -1.04 1.49 5.26
C VAL A 77 0.03 0.41 5.22
N LYS A 78 0.97 0.44 6.16
CA LYS A 78 1.94 -0.64 6.32
C LYS A 78 1.28 -1.99 6.61
N ASP A 79 0.31 -2.06 7.53
CA ASP A 79 -0.43 -3.29 7.81
C ASP A 79 -1.18 -3.79 6.58
N ARG A 80 -1.82 -2.89 5.82
CA ARG A 80 -2.44 -3.22 4.54
C ARG A 80 -1.43 -3.85 3.57
N VAL A 81 -0.23 -3.30 3.46
CA VAL A 81 0.84 -3.85 2.62
C VAL A 81 1.30 -5.22 3.14
N VAL A 82 1.46 -5.40 4.46
CA VAL A 82 1.85 -6.67 5.07
C VAL A 82 0.83 -7.77 4.75
N TYR A 83 -0.46 -7.53 5.00
CA TYR A 83 -1.50 -8.52 4.72
C TYR A 83 -1.65 -8.80 3.22
N THR A 84 -1.48 -7.80 2.37
CA THR A 84 -1.48 -7.98 0.90
C THR A 84 -0.27 -8.82 0.46
N ALA A 85 0.91 -8.61 1.05
CA ALA A 85 2.09 -9.42 0.75
C ALA A 85 1.91 -10.88 1.20
N LEU A 86 1.36 -11.12 2.38
CA LEU A 86 1.02 -12.47 2.86
C LEU A 86 0.02 -13.16 1.93
N TYR A 87 -1.01 -12.44 1.47
CA TYR A 87 -1.93 -12.94 0.45
C TYR A 87 -1.18 -13.40 -0.81
N LEU A 88 -0.29 -12.57 -1.36
CA LEU A 88 0.47 -12.92 -2.57
C LEU A 88 1.38 -14.14 -2.36
N ILE A 89 2.05 -14.23 -1.22
CA ILE A 89 2.93 -15.37 -0.88
C ILE A 89 2.10 -16.66 -0.80
N PHE A 90 0.98 -16.66 -0.07
CA PHE A 90 0.16 -17.86 0.07
C PHE A 90 -0.58 -18.22 -1.22
N GLN A 91 -0.99 -17.24 -2.02
CA GLN A 91 -1.55 -17.46 -3.33
C GLN A 91 -0.53 -18.13 -4.26
N GLY A 92 0.72 -17.64 -4.28
CA GLY A 92 1.80 -18.22 -5.08
C GLY A 92 2.14 -19.65 -4.67
N ASN A 93 1.96 -20.00 -3.38
CA ASN A 93 2.09 -21.36 -2.86
C ASN A 93 0.82 -22.23 -3.03
N ASN A 94 -0.20 -21.76 -3.76
CA ASN A 94 -1.50 -22.43 -3.94
C ASN A 94 -2.28 -22.70 -2.63
N MET A 95 -1.97 -21.98 -1.55
CA MET A 95 -2.68 -22.08 -0.27
C MET A 95 -3.87 -21.11 -0.23
N LEU A 96 -4.87 -21.37 -1.08
CA LEU A 96 -5.93 -20.40 -1.41
C LEU A 96 -6.77 -19.98 -0.21
N ASP A 97 -7.11 -20.88 0.71
CA ASP A 97 -7.91 -20.53 1.89
C ASP A 97 -7.17 -19.55 2.81
N LEU A 98 -5.87 -19.78 3.01
CA LEU A 98 -5.02 -18.92 3.83
C LEU A 98 -4.77 -17.59 3.13
N ALA A 99 -4.52 -17.61 1.82
CA ALA A 99 -4.42 -16.41 1.01
C ALA A 99 -5.70 -15.55 1.14
N ASN A 100 -6.88 -16.15 0.97
CA ASN A 100 -8.15 -15.46 1.10
C ASN A 100 -8.39 -14.88 2.51
N SER A 101 -7.92 -15.56 3.56
CA SER A 101 -7.95 -15.01 4.93
C SER A 101 -7.16 -13.71 5.02
N TYR A 102 -5.95 -13.67 4.47
CA TYR A 102 -5.12 -12.45 4.48
C TYR A 102 -5.64 -11.36 3.55
N LEU A 103 -6.26 -11.73 2.42
CA LEU A 103 -6.96 -10.76 1.58
C LEU A 103 -8.09 -10.06 2.35
N ARG A 104 -8.90 -10.82 3.11
CA ARG A 104 -9.95 -10.22 3.95
C ARG A 104 -9.37 -9.30 5.01
N GLN A 105 -8.32 -9.72 5.72
CA GLN A 105 -7.64 -8.87 6.71
C GLN A 105 -7.08 -7.60 6.09
N ALA A 106 -6.50 -7.69 4.88
CA ALA A 106 -6.10 -6.52 4.13
C ALA A 106 -7.31 -5.61 3.91
N LEU A 107 -8.39 -6.09 3.30
CA LEU A 107 -9.59 -5.29 3.02
C LEU A 107 -10.24 -4.67 4.26
N ASP A 108 -10.22 -5.36 5.40
CA ASP A 108 -10.74 -4.88 6.68
C ASP A 108 -9.83 -3.82 7.33
N THR A 109 -8.55 -3.78 6.97
CA THR A 109 -7.59 -2.79 7.48
C THR A 109 -7.88 -1.43 6.84
N THR A 110 -8.47 -0.50 7.60
CA THR A 110 -8.82 0.83 7.09
C THR A 110 -7.56 1.60 6.67
N LEU A 111 -7.50 2.06 5.42
CA LEU A 111 -6.41 2.91 4.95
C LEU A 111 -6.50 4.30 5.60
N SER A 112 -5.58 4.60 6.52
CA SER A 112 -5.45 5.93 7.12
C SER A 112 -4.08 6.52 6.78
N TYR A 113 -4.06 7.62 6.05
CA TYR A 113 -2.84 8.26 5.59
C TYR A 113 -3.03 9.77 5.46
N SER A 114 -1.93 10.51 5.51
CA SER A 114 -1.89 11.92 5.12
C SER A 114 -1.06 12.07 3.86
N LEU A 115 -1.52 12.93 2.96
CA LEU A 115 -0.75 13.36 1.80
C LEU A 115 -0.21 14.76 2.13
N ASP A 116 1.04 15.05 1.79
CA ASP A 116 1.63 16.32 2.17
C ASP A 116 0.86 17.48 1.53
N SER A 117 0.51 18.44 2.36
CA SER A 117 -0.38 19.54 2.04
C SER A 117 0.32 20.67 1.29
N GLU A 118 1.62 20.58 1.00
CA GLU A 118 2.32 21.58 0.17
C GLU A 118 1.80 21.62 -1.27
N TYR A 119 1.10 20.58 -1.75
CA TYR A 119 0.30 20.63 -3.00
C TYR A 119 -0.89 21.61 -2.92
N ARG A 120 -1.23 22.14 -1.73
CA ARG A 120 -2.30 23.14 -1.54
C ARG A 120 -1.87 24.55 -1.93
N ARG A 121 -0.58 24.80 -2.24
CA ARG A 121 -0.10 26.16 -2.55
C ARG A 121 -0.37 26.64 -3.97
N ASP A 122 -0.73 25.75 -4.90
CA ASP A 122 -0.92 26.13 -6.32
C ASP A 122 -2.37 26.33 -6.75
N VAL A 123 -3.35 26.11 -5.86
CA VAL A 123 -4.72 26.52 -6.13
C VAL A 123 -4.86 27.99 -5.75
N LYS A 124 -4.59 28.88 -6.72
CA LYS A 124 -4.95 30.31 -6.58
C LYS A 124 -6.42 30.39 -6.16
N PRO A 125 -6.77 31.14 -5.10
CA PRO A 125 -8.16 31.41 -4.82
C PRO A 125 -8.75 32.14 -6.04
N VAL A 126 -9.81 31.58 -6.62
CA VAL A 126 -10.61 32.29 -7.62
C VAL A 126 -11.29 33.44 -6.88
N VAL A 127 -10.70 34.62 -6.96
CA VAL A 127 -11.32 35.86 -6.47
C VAL A 127 -12.45 36.21 -7.42
N PHE A 128 -13.69 35.89 -7.04
CA PHE A 128 -14.85 36.50 -7.67
C PHE A 128 -14.97 37.93 -7.17
N GLY A 129 -14.45 38.88 -7.95
CA GLY A 129 -14.69 40.30 -7.74
C GLY A 129 -16.14 40.64 -8.04
N ARG A 130 -16.78 41.35 -7.11
CA ARG A 130 -17.90 42.26 -7.37
C ARG A 130 -17.69 43.52 -6.56
#